data_AF-A0ABD0LG04-F1
#
_entry.id   AF-A0ABD0LG04-F1
#
_cell.length_a   1.000
_cell.length_b   1.000
_cell.length_c   1.000
_cell.angle_alpha   90.00
_cell.angle_beta   90.00
_cell.angle_gamma   90.00
#
_symmetry.space_group_name_H-M   'P 1'
#
loop_
_entity.id
_entity.type
_entity.pdbx_description
1 polymer ?
#
loop_
_entity_poly.entity_id
_entity_poly.type
_entity_poly.pdbx_seq_one_letter_code
_entity_poly.pdbx_strand_id
1 'polypeptide(L)'
;LLKMQSKDDSNHMDPSTTDSSRQIDSEIPPHTTTNMNRAGRRHNANDIPQTPDAEPEPDEEEHLVTIEHVKRKRLIYKVSETPPIHTLLIFALQQGLMPVSSGLTVTLLVTEVVCARDDATLKTQILSATFLMAGLSTFAMSTFGVRLPIFQGPASMYIIPLFALSSLPEWRCPSQDDLVEHYANMSVNATEMYGDILPVPREIIYHKIRQLSGSMMLTGGLHALIGLVGLVGFLLRFIGPITIVTAITLVGLYIYKVVVNTAGSGVILSMYLSKRSTPIPAWSRHRGFHIKWFPLHQVFAILIAIIIGWTCSAVLTHFDVLSADRDSVQFYARTDTQTHVITNTPWFSFPYP
;
A
#
# COMPACT_ATOMS: atom_id res chain seq x y z
N LEU A 1 0.74 -26.69 31.54
CA LEU A 1 1.12 -26.63 32.97
C LEU A 1 -0.10 -26.14 33.75
N LEU A 2 -0.78 -27.09 34.38
CA LEU A 2 -1.98 -26.94 35.22
C LEU A 2 -1.62 -26.51 36.65
N LYS A 3 -2.65 -26.07 37.40
CA LYS A 3 -2.78 -25.73 38.84
C LYS A 3 -2.58 -24.23 39.18
N MET A 4 -3.40 -23.58 40.01
CA MET A 4 -4.48 -24.04 40.90
C MET A 4 -5.34 -22.84 41.36
N GLN A 5 -6.60 -23.14 41.71
CA GLN A 5 -7.63 -22.31 42.35
C GLN A 5 -7.23 -21.67 43.70
N SER A 6 -7.91 -20.57 44.05
CA SER A 6 -8.66 -20.49 45.31
C SER A 6 -9.91 -19.62 45.14
N LYS A 7 -11.00 -20.12 45.71
CA LYS A 7 -12.37 -19.61 45.77
C LYS A 7 -12.59 -19.09 47.20
N ASP A 8 -13.38 -18.03 47.38
CA ASP A 8 -14.43 -18.02 48.40
C ASP A 8 -15.38 -16.81 48.27
N ASP A 9 -16.63 -17.13 48.56
CA ASP A 9 -17.88 -16.41 48.30
C ASP A 9 -18.22 -15.38 49.40
N SER A 10 -19.04 -14.38 49.08
CA SER A 10 -20.25 -14.03 49.88
C SER A 10 -21.04 -12.84 49.32
N ASN A 11 -22.32 -13.12 49.01
CA ASN A 11 -23.57 -12.31 49.03
C ASN A 11 -23.46 -10.88 49.63
N HIS A 12 -24.17 -9.84 49.19
CA HIS A 12 -25.64 -9.71 49.08
C HIS A 12 -26.03 -8.24 48.75
N MET A 13 -27.25 -8.05 48.23
CA MET A 13 -28.14 -6.87 48.37
C MET A 13 -27.92 -5.61 47.51
N ASP A 14 -28.78 -5.46 46.48
CA ASP A 14 -29.30 -4.16 46.02
C ASP A 14 -30.20 -3.51 47.10
N PRO A 15 -30.43 -2.18 47.03
CA PRO A 15 -31.76 -1.76 46.62
C PRO A 15 -31.81 -0.55 45.67
N SER A 16 -33.02 -0.39 45.14
CA SER A 16 -33.54 0.43 44.06
C SER A 16 -33.81 1.92 44.36
N THR A 17 -34.27 2.63 43.31
CA THR A 17 -35.02 3.92 43.24
C THR A 17 -34.19 5.22 43.32
N THR A 18 -34.40 6.30 42.54
CA THR A 18 -35.47 6.83 41.65
C THR A 18 -34.86 8.02 40.85
N ASP A 19 -35.01 8.11 39.52
CA ASP A 19 -35.96 8.96 38.76
C ASP A 19 -35.67 10.49 38.71
N SER A 20 -35.42 11.05 37.50
CA SER A 20 -36.20 12.18 36.93
C SER A 20 -35.76 12.59 35.51
N SER A 21 -36.46 12.03 34.52
CA SER A 21 -37.13 12.65 33.36
C SER A 21 -36.84 14.12 32.93
N ARG A 22 -36.63 14.31 31.62
CA ARG A 22 -37.52 15.20 30.81
C ARG A 22 -37.52 14.85 29.31
N GLN A 23 -38.75 14.77 28.80
CA GLN A 23 -39.26 14.25 27.53
C GLN A 23 -39.82 15.42 26.68
N ILE A 24 -40.26 15.11 25.45
CA ILE A 24 -41.27 15.75 24.55
C ILE A 24 -40.69 15.80 23.12
N ASP A 25 -41.36 15.50 22.00
CA ASP A 25 -42.36 14.51 21.51
C ASP A 25 -42.72 14.98 20.07
N SER A 26 -43.07 14.05 19.16
CA SER A 26 -43.93 14.18 17.95
C SER A 26 -43.42 13.26 16.83
N GLU A 27 -44.17 12.46 16.06
CA GLU A 27 -45.55 11.96 16.06
C GLU A 27 -45.64 10.83 15.00
N ILE A 28 -46.58 9.91 15.21
CA ILE A 28 -47.04 8.64 14.55
C ILE A 28 -47.68 8.91 13.13
N PRO A 29 -47.88 7.97 12.13
CA PRO A 29 -48.54 6.64 12.28
C PRO A 29 -48.15 5.43 11.37
N PRO A 30 -48.68 4.22 11.71
CA PRO A 30 -48.67 3.01 10.89
C PRO A 30 -50.03 2.72 10.22
N HIS A 31 -50.02 2.04 9.07
CA HIS A 31 -51.16 1.46 8.37
C HIS A 31 -50.70 0.17 7.66
N THR A 32 -51.45 -0.90 7.38
CA THR A 32 -52.76 -1.46 7.77
C THR A 32 -52.79 -2.82 7.07
N THR A 33 -53.32 -3.84 7.73
CA THR A 33 -53.64 -5.17 7.20
C THR A 33 -54.82 -5.10 6.22
N THR A 34 -54.74 -5.78 5.07
CA THR A 34 -55.90 -5.98 4.19
C THR A 34 -55.99 -7.44 3.72
N ASN A 35 -57.06 -8.11 4.19
CA ASN A 35 -57.58 -9.37 3.69
C ASN A 35 -58.12 -9.21 2.26
N MET A 36 -57.89 -10.22 1.40
CA MET A 36 -58.73 -10.47 0.22
C MET A 36 -59.11 -11.95 0.16
N ASN A 37 -60.39 -12.22 0.42
CA ASN A 37 -61.07 -13.47 0.09
C ASN A 37 -61.39 -13.50 -1.42
N ARG A 38 -61.14 -14.62 -2.08
CA ARG A 38 -61.80 -15.00 -3.34
C ARG A 38 -62.21 -16.47 -3.29
N ALA A 39 -63.49 -16.70 -3.56
CA ALA A 39 -64.19 -17.96 -3.42
C ALA A 39 -63.93 -18.97 -4.56
N GLY A 40 -63.98 -20.27 -4.20
CA GLY A 40 -64.78 -21.28 -4.93
C GLY A 40 -64.05 -22.32 -5.79
N ARG A 41 -63.91 -23.56 -5.28
CA ARG A 41 -64.36 -24.80 -5.98
C ARG A 41 -64.31 -26.04 -5.07
N ARG A 42 -65.43 -26.77 -5.02
CA ARG A 42 -65.62 -28.10 -4.37
C ARG A 42 -64.95 -29.21 -5.20
N HIS A 43 -64.37 -30.23 -4.54
CA HIS A 43 -64.66 -31.66 -4.77
C HIS A 43 -64.14 -32.56 -3.64
N ASN A 44 -64.84 -33.68 -3.47
CA ASN A 44 -64.91 -34.62 -2.34
C ASN A 44 -63.73 -35.60 -2.17
N ALA A 45 -63.73 -36.23 -0.98
CA ALA A 45 -63.65 -37.68 -0.71
C ALA A 45 -62.33 -38.28 -0.15
N ASN A 46 -62.49 -38.84 1.07
CA ASN A 46 -61.95 -40.12 1.60
C ASN A 46 -60.45 -40.11 2.02
N ASP A 47 -59.97 -40.62 3.16
CA ASP A 47 -60.44 -41.58 4.19
C ASP A 47 -59.75 -41.32 5.56
N ILE A 48 -60.38 -41.80 6.64
CA ILE A 48 -59.98 -41.91 8.08
C ILE A 48 -59.20 -43.26 8.27
N PRO A 49 -58.40 -43.62 9.33
CA PRO A 49 -58.29 -43.12 10.73
C PRO A 49 -56.88 -42.91 11.33
N GLN A 50 -56.88 -42.24 12.50
CA GLN A 50 -55.81 -42.14 13.50
C GLN A 50 -55.58 -43.43 14.31
N THR A 51 -54.37 -43.62 14.88
CA THR A 51 -54.03 -44.14 16.24
C THR A 51 -52.48 -44.34 16.34
N PRO A 52 -51.86 -44.53 17.53
CA PRO A 52 -51.77 -43.60 18.67
C PRO A 52 -50.30 -43.40 19.19
N ASP A 53 -50.10 -42.34 19.97
CA ASP A 53 -49.06 -42.03 20.97
C ASP A 53 -47.70 -42.78 20.99
N ALA A 54 -46.60 -42.04 20.81
CA ALA A 54 -45.25 -42.41 21.25
C ALA A 54 -44.51 -41.16 21.79
N GLU A 55 -43.71 -41.38 22.85
CA GLU A 55 -43.06 -40.44 23.79
C GLU A 55 -42.19 -39.30 23.19
N PRO A 56 -41.90 -38.23 23.97
CA PRO A 56 -41.14 -37.08 23.50
C PRO A 56 -39.62 -37.37 23.49
N GLU A 57 -38.98 -37.18 22.33
CA GLU A 57 -37.52 -37.11 22.20
C GLU A 57 -37.01 -35.71 22.59
N PRO A 58 -35.83 -35.60 23.23
CA PRO A 58 -35.38 -34.40 23.92
C PRO A 58 -34.88 -33.30 22.97
N ASP A 59 -35.04 -32.06 23.43
CA ASP A 59 -34.65 -30.83 22.75
C ASP A 59 -33.13 -30.78 22.49
N GLU A 60 -32.69 -31.02 21.25
CA GLU A 60 -31.34 -30.62 20.83
C GLU A 60 -31.37 -29.13 20.44
N GLU A 61 -30.80 -28.30 21.31
CA GLU A 61 -30.54 -26.89 21.08
C GLU A 61 -29.76 -26.71 19.76
N GLU A 62 -30.46 -26.22 18.73
CA GLU A 62 -29.84 -25.75 17.50
C GLU A 62 -28.98 -24.53 17.87
N HIS A 63 -27.69 -24.75 18.14
CA HIS A 63 -26.73 -23.72 18.50
C HIS A 63 -26.53 -22.80 17.27
N LEU A 64 -27.45 -21.86 17.11
CA LEU A 64 -27.47 -20.88 16.04
C LEU A 64 -26.24 -19.99 16.23
N VAL A 65 -25.14 -20.33 15.55
CA VAL A 65 -23.98 -19.46 15.43
C VAL A 65 -24.45 -18.24 14.66
N THR A 66 -24.89 -17.21 15.38
CA THR A 66 -25.08 -15.89 14.83
C THR A 66 -23.71 -15.40 14.38
N ILE A 67 -23.41 -15.60 13.10
CA ILE A 67 -22.31 -14.90 12.43
C ILE A 67 -22.67 -13.43 12.55
N GLU A 68 -22.05 -12.75 13.52
CA GLU A 68 -22.14 -11.32 13.65
C GLU A 68 -21.66 -10.75 12.31
N HIS A 69 -22.61 -10.31 11.48
CA HIS A 69 -22.29 -9.62 10.24
C HIS A 69 -21.61 -8.31 10.65
N VAL A 70 -20.29 -8.36 10.82
CA VAL A 70 -19.43 -7.18 10.93
C VAL A 70 -19.85 -6.27 9.80
N LYS A 71 -20.51 -5.17 10.16
CA LYS A 71 -21.13 -4.21 9.25
C LYS A 71 -20.04 -3.75 8.30
N ARG A 72 -19.93 -4.41 7.12
CA ARG A 72 -18.85 -4.15 6.16
C ARG A 72 -18.87 -2.66 5.88
N LYS A 73 -17.77 -1.97 6.20
CA LYS A 73 -17.60 -0.55 5.85
C LYS A 73 -18.00 -0.41 4.38
N ARG A 74 -19.06 0.36 4.14
CA ARG A 74 -19.67 0.47 2.81
C ARG A 74 -18.62 1.10 1.89
N LEU A 75 -18.19 0.39 0.85
CA LEU A 75 -17.25 0.96 -0.14
C LEU A 75 -17.90 2.23 -0.71
N ILE A 76 -17.12 3.31 -0.77
CA ILE A 76 -17.61 4.62 -1.25
C ILE A 76 -17.90 4.56 -2.76
N TYR A 77 -17.10 3.79 -3.49
CA TYR A 77 -17.26 3.52 -4.92
C TYR A 77 -17.05 2.04 -5.20
N LYS A 78 -17.82 1.46 -6.12
CA LYS A 78 -17.57 0.12 -6.66
C LYS A 78 -16.53 0.17 -7.79
N VAL A 79 -15.93 -0.98 -8.09
CA VAL A 79 -14.92 -1.13 -9.17
C VAL A 79 -15.44 -0.68 -10.54
N SER A 80 -16.74 -0.85 -10.80
CA SER A 80 -17.39 -0.47 -12.07
C SER A 80 -17.97 0.94 -12.06
N GLU A 81 -17.95 1.65 -10.93
CA GLU A 81 -18.55 2.99 -10.81
C GLU A 81 -17.50 4.04 -11.17
N THR A 82 -17.89 4.98 -12.05
CA THR A 82 -17.04 6.12 -12.41
C THR A 82 -17.34 7.29 -11.48
N PRO A 83 -16.38 7.72 -10.64
CA PRO A 83 -16.58 8.88 -9.78
C PRO A 83 -16.66 10.17 -10.62
N PRO A 84 -17.22 11.27 -10.07
CA PRO A 84 -17.20 12.58 -10.70
C PRO A 84 -15.79 13.00 -11.16
N ILE A 85 -15.70 13.74 -12.27
CA ILE A 85 -14.42 14.09 -12.94
C ILE A 85 -13.40 14.73 -11.97
N HIS A 86 -13.85 15.62 -11.08
CA HIS A 86 -12.97 16.29 -10.12
C HIS A 86 -12.37 15.31 -9.10
N THR A 87 -13.17 14.38 -8.56
CA THR A 87 -12.67 13.32 -7.67
C THR A 87 -11.81 12.31 -8.41
N LEU A 88 -12.15 12.00 -9.66
CA LEU A 88 -11.38 11.09 -10.51
C LEU A 88 -9.96 11.60 -10.73
N LEU A 89 -9.81 12.88 -11.07
CA LEU A 89 -8.50 13.51 -11.25
C LEU A 89 -7.63 13.38 -9.99
N ILE A 90 -8.20 13.66 -8.81
CA ILE A 90 -7.45 13.62 -7.56
C ILE A 90 -7.11 12.16 -7.18
N PHE A 91 -8.00 11.21 -7.41
CA PHE A 91 -7.70 9.78 -7.21
C PHE A 91 -6.62 9.28 -8.15
N ALA A 92 -6.64 9.69 -9.41
CA ALA A 92 -5.59 9.36 -10.37
C ALA A 92 -4.24 9.94 -9.93
N LEU A 93 -4.21 11.21 -9.50
CA LEU A 93 -3.01 11.84 -8.97
C LEU A 93 -2.48 11.10 -7.74
N GLN A 94 -3.35 10.76 -6.79
CA GLN A 94 -2.98 10.02 -5.59
C GLN A 94 -2.43 8.63 -5.93
N GLN A 95 -3.09 7.91 -6.83
CA GLN A 95 -2.63 6.58 -7.27
C GLN A 95 -1.26 6.64 -7.96
N GLY A 96 -0.97 7.72 -8.69
CA GLY A 96 0.34 7.96 -9.28
C GLY A 96 1.43 8.30 -8.24
N LEU A 97 1.08 9.02 -7.19
CA LEU A 97 2.03 9.46 -6.15
C LEU A 97 2.31 8.41 -5.07
N MET A 98 1.34 7.54 -4.75
CA MET A 98 1.50 6.46 -3.77
C MET A 98 2.74 5.57 -3.99
N PRO A 99 3.00 5.06 -5.20
CA PRO A 99 4.13 4.18 -5.44
C PRO A 99 5.47 4.91 -5.53
N VAL A 100 5.51 6.24 -5.51
CA VAL A 100 6.76 7.02 -5.68
C VAL A 100 7.81 6.62 -4.65
N SER A 101 7.41 6.45 -3.38
CA SER A 101 8.33 6.03 -2.32
C SER A 101 8.91 4.64 -2.58
N SER A 102 8.07 3.67 -2.95
CA SER A 102 8.52 2.31 -3.26
C SER A 102 9.42 2.24 -4.49
N GLY A 103 9.10 3.03 -5.54
CA GLY A 103 9.91 3.13 -6.74
C GLY A 103 11.27 3.73 -6.44
N LEU A 104 11.32 4.83 -5.67
CA LEU A 104 12.56 5.45 -5.21
C LEU A 104 13.44 4.47 -4.44
N THR A 105 12.89 3.73 -3.47
CA THR A 105 13.64 2.75 -2.68
C THR A 105 14.27 1.68 -3.58
N VAL A 106 13.50 1.12 -4.52
CA VAL A 106 14.02 0.09 -5.43
C VAL A 106 15.07 0.67 -6.37
N THR A 107 14.85 1.86 -6.93
CA THR A 107 15.84 2.52 -7.80
C THR A 107 17.13 2.82 -7.04
N LEU A 108 17.05 3.35 -5.82
CA LEU A 108 18.21 3.61 -4.97
C LEU A 108 19.02 2.34 -4.72
N LEU A 109 18.33 1.27 -4.33
CA LEU A 109 18.97 -0.01 -4.09
C LEU A 109 19.64 -0.56 -5.37
N VAL A 110 18.97 -0.47 -6.51
CA VAL A 110 19.55 -0.88 -7.80
C VAL A 110 20.78 -0.04 -8.12
N THR A 111 20.73 1.28 -7.95
CA THR A 111 21.87 2.17 -8.20
C THR A 111 23.06 1.88 -7.28
N GLU A 112 22.82 1.44 -6.04
CA GLU A 112 23.89 0.98 -5.14
C GLU A 112 24.54 -0.32 -5.65
N VAL A 113 23.73 -1.29 -6.07
CA VAL A 113 24.23 -2.58 -6.59
C VAL A 113 25.00 -2.43 -7.91
N VAL A 114 24.60 -1.50 -8.78
CA VAL A 114 25.31 -1.24 -10.05
C VAL A 114 26.44 -0.21 -9.92
N CYS A 115 26.74 0.26 -8.71
CA CYS A 115 27.81 1.23 -8.44
C CYS A 115 27.59 2.63 -9.06
N ALA A 116 26.33 3.03 -9.20
CA ALA A 116 25.90 4.33 -9.73
C ALA A 116 25.27 5.25 -8.67
N ARG A 117 25.68 5.09 -7.40
CA ARG A 117 25.11 5.83 -6.26
C ARG A 117 25.27 7.35 -6.42
N ASP A 118 26.45 7.78 -6.88
CA ASP A 118 26.83 9.19 -6.98
C ASP A 118 26.47 9.84 -8.32
N ASP A 119 26.05 9.03 -9.30
CA ASP A 119 25.59 9.54 -10.61
C ASP A 119 24.09 9.91 -10.54
N ALA A 120 23.84 11.19 -10.23
CA ALA A 120 22.49 11.74 -10.19
C ALA A 120 21.75 11.63 -11.54
N THR A 121 22.48 11.69 -12.67
CA THR A 121 21.87 11.61 -14.01
C THR A 121 21.38 10.20 -14.31
N LEU A 122 22.20 9.19 -14.01
CA LEU A 122 21.79 7.80 -14.23
C LEU A 122 20.69 7.37 -13.26
N LYS A 123 20.78 7.80 -12.00
CA LYS A 123 19.74 7.56 -10.99
C LYS A 123 18.38 8.12 -11.42
N THR A 124 18.33 9.32 -11.98
CA THR A 124 17.09 9.94 -12.46
C THR A 124 16.58 9.29 -13.74
N GLN A 125 17.46 8.84 -14.63
CA GLN A 125 17.09 8.04 -15.80
C GLN A 125 16.45 6.71 -15.41
N ILE A 126 17.05 5.96 -14.48
CA ILE A 126 16.48 4.67 -14.01
C ILE A 126 15.14 4.91 -13.31
N LEU A 127 15.04 5.96 -12.49
CA LEU A 127 13.80 6.30 -11.79
C LEU A 127 12.66 6.63 -12.77
N SER A 128 12.92 7.51 -13.72
CA SER A 128 11.93 7.92 -14.74
C SER A 128 11.53 6.76 -15.64
N ALA A 129 12.48 5.92 -16.08
CA ALA A 129 12.19 4.70 -16.84
C ALA A 129 11.33 3.71 -16.05
N THR A 130 11.58 3.57 -14.75
CA THR A 130 10.79 2.69 -13.86
C THR A 130 9.33 3.15 -13.77
N PHE A 131 9.08 4.46 -13.58
CA PHE A 131 7.71 4.97 -13.55
C PHE A 131 7.00 4.91 -14.90
N LEU A 132 7.73 5.17 -16.00
CA LEU A 132 7.19 5.04 -17.35
C LEU A 132 6.76 3.59 -17.62
N MET A 133 7.63 2.62 -17.30
CA MET A 133 7.32 1.21 -17.48
C MET A 133 6.20 0.74 -16.54
N ALA A 134 6.17 1.19 -15.28
CA ALA A 134 5.05 0.92 -14.37
C ALA A 134 3.71 1.42 -14.92
N GLY A 135 3.69 2.63 -15.49
CA GLY A 135 2.52 3.20 -16.15
C GLY A 135 2.07 2.41 -17.38
N LEU A 136 3.01 2.08 -18.28
CA LEU A 136 2.73 1.31 -19.49
C LEU A 136 2.21 -0.10 -19.15
N SER A 137 2.82 -0.76 -18.16
CA SER A 137 2.45 -2.11 -17.73
C SER A 137 1.08 -2.11 -17.05
N THR A 138 0.82 -1.14 -16.17
CA THR A 138 -0.50 -0.93 -15.55
C THR A 138 -1.58 -0.66 -16.59
N PHE A 139 -1.28 0.17 -17.59
CA PHE A 139 -2.18 0.45 -18.70
C PHE A 139 -2.46 -0.80 -19.53
N ALA A 140 -1.43 -1.56 -19.90
CA ALA A 140 -1.57 -2.81 -20.63
C ALA A 140 -2.39 -3.86 -19.84
N MET A 141 -2.15 -3.99 -18.54
CA MET A 141 -2.91 -4.91 -17.68
C MET A 141 -4.39 -4.51 -17.56
N SER A 142 -4.66 -3.20 -17.51
CA SER A 142 -6.02 -2.68 -17.39
C SER A 142 -6.80 -2.75 -18.72
N THR A 143 -6.12 -2.65 -19.86
CA THR A 143 -6.75 -2.65 -21.20
C THR A 143 -6.83 -4.04 -21.83
N PHE A 144 -5.70 -4.75 -21.92
CA PHE A 144 -5.59 -6.06 -22.58
C PHE A 144 -5.54 -7.24 -21.61
N GLY A 145 -5.15 -6.99 -20.36
CA GLY A 145 -5.03 -8.02 -19.34
C GLY A 145 -6.36 -8.39 -18.68
N VAL A 146 -6.32 -8.61 -17.37
CA VAL A 146 -7.47 -9.11 -16.58
C VAL A 146 -8.57 -8.05 -16.38
N ARG A 147 -8.39 -6.82 -16.91
CA ARG A 147 -9.32 -5.68 -16.74
C ARG A 147 -9.62 -5.33 -15.28
N LEU A 148 -8.74 -5.73 -14.36
CA LEU A 148 -8.80 -5.33 -12.96
C LEU A 148 -7.88 -4.11 -12.77
N PRO A 149 -8.32 -3.10 -11.99
CA PRO A 149 -7.50 -1.92 -11.68
C PRO A 149 -6.42 -2.30 -10.67
N ILE A 150 -5.33 -2.88 -11.16
CA ILE A 150 -4.17 -3.29 -10.36
C ILE A 150 -2.97 -2.47 -10.82
N PHE A 151 -2.35 -1.77 -9.88
CA PHE A 151 -1.09 -1.07 -10.11
C PHE A 151 0.03 -2.09 -10.29
N GLN A 152 0.72 -2.03 -11.43
CA GLN A 152 1.95 -2.76 -11.68
C GLN A 152 3.14 -1.83 -11.48
N GLY A 153 4.02 -2.19 -10.55
CA GLY A 153 5.23 -1.43 -10.25
C GLY A 153 6.41 -2.35 -9.99
N PRO A 154 7.59 -1.77 -9.67
CA PRO A 154 8.77 -2.55 -9.31
C PRO A 154 8.47 -3.42 -8.08
N ALA A 155 8.68 -4.73 -8.21
CA ALA A 155 8.38 -5.66 -7.14
C ALA A 155 9.43 -5.55 -6.02
N SER A 156 9.00 -5.10 -4.83
CA SER A 156 9.86 -5.00 -3.64
C SER A 156 10.43 -6.35 -3.18
N MET A 157 9.85 -7.47 -3.62
CA MET A 157 10.40 -8.81 -3.34
C MET A 157 11.78 -9.03 -3.98
N TYR A 158 12.14 -8.29 -5.03
CA TYR A 158 13.48 -8.35 -5.63
C TYR A 158 14.57 -7.71 -4.76
N ILE A 159 14.21 -7.00 -3.69
CA ILE A 159 15.17 -6.45 -2.73
C ILE A 159 16.02 -7.58 -2.11
N ILE A 160 15.41 -8.72 -1.79
CA ILE A 160 16.10 -9.86 -1.17
C ILE A 160 17.20 -10.43 -2.09
N PRO A 161 16.91 -10.83 -3.34
CA PRO A 161 17.95 -11.29 -4.26
C PRO A 161 18.95 -10.19 -4.62
N LEU A 162 18.57 -8.91 -4.66
CA LEU A 162 19.52 -7.82 -4.87
C LEU A 162 20.52 -7.70 -3.70
N PHE A 163 20.07 -7.81 -2.46
CA PHE A 163 20.96 -7.85 -1.29
C PHE A 163 21.88 -9.07 -1.34
N ALA A 164 21.34 -10.24 -1.69
CA ALA A 164 22.15 -11.43 -1.86
C ALA A 164 23.22 -11.20 -2.95
N LEU A 165 22.84 -10.63 -4.09
CA LEU A 165 23.74 -10.29 -5.19
C LEU A 165 24.87 -9.35 -4.77
N SER A 166 24.55 -8.31 -3.99
CA SER A 166 25.53 -7.34 -3.49
C SER A 166 26.61 -7.96 -2.57
N SER A 167 26.34 -9.12 -1.98
CA SER A 167 27.30 -9.82 -1.12
C SER A 167 28.36 -10.62 -1.89
N LEU A 168 28.14 -10.90 -3.18
CA LEU A 168 29.10 -11.63 -4.01
C LEU A 168 30.31 -10.77 -4.34
N PRO A 169 31.53 -11.37 -4.37
CA PRO A 169 32.76 -10.64 -4.66
C PRO A 169 32.74 -9.99 -6.06
N GLU A 170 32.11 -10.63 -7.04
CA GLU A 170 31.97 -10.13 -8.42
C GLU A 170 31.10 -8.86 -8.51
N TRP A 171 30.17 -8.68 -7.55
CA TRP A 171 29.23 -7.55 -7.54
C TRP A 171 29.66 -6.41 -6.63
N ARG A 172 30.82 -6.52 -5.95
CA ARG A 172 31.37 -5.41 -5.17
C ARG A 172 31.69 -4.22 -6.07
N CYS A 173 31.51 -3.02 -5.53
CA CYS A 173 31.92 -1.81 -6.19
C CYS A 173 33.41 -1.58 -5.97
N PRO A 174 34.14 -1.06 -6.97
CA PRO A 174 35.56 -0.74 -6.80
C PRO A 174 35.70 0.27 -5.66
N SER A 175 36.70 0.06 -4.81
CA SER A 175 37.05 1.01 -3.77
C SER A 175 37.74 2.23 -4.38
N GLN A 176 37.82 3.32 -3.62
CA GLN A 176 38.50 4.54 -4.08
C GLN A 176 39.96 4.27 -4.46
N ASP A 177 40.64 3.36 -3.75
CA ASP A 177 42.02 2.97 -4.03
C ASP A 177 42.15 2.26 -5.39
N ASP A 178 41.22 1.36 -5.70
CA ASP A 178 41.17 0.65 -7.00
C ASP A 178 40.92 1.62 -8.16
N LEU A 179 40.10 2.64 -7.93
CA LEU A 179 39.82 3.70 -8.90
C LEU A 179 41.09 4.55 -9.14
N VAL A 180 41.77 4.98 -8.08
CA VAL A 180 43.01 5.77 -8.20
C VAL A 180 44.06 5.00 -9.00
N GLU A 181 44.23 3.70 -8.76
CA GLU A 181 45.13 2.85 -9.55
C GLU A 181 44.71 2.77 -11.02
N HIS A 182 43.41 2.62 -11.29
CA HIS A 182 42.86 2.56 -12.64
C HIS A 182 43.13 3.85 -13.44
N TYR A 183 42.92 5.02 -12.84
CA TYR A 183 43.14 6.32 -13.50
C TYR A 183 44.62 6.72 -13.55
N ALA A 184 45.45 6.32 -12.57
CA ALA A 184 46.89 6.56 -12.58
C ALA A 184 47.58 5.87 -13.77
N ASN A 185 47.13 4.66 -14.12
CA ASN A 185 47.59 3.94 -15.31
C ASN A 185 47.18 4.61 -16.63
N MET A 186 46.21 5.54 -16.61
CA MET A 186 45.65 6.21 -17.78
C MET A 186 46.25 7.61 -18.04
N SER A 187 47.38 7.95 -17.42
CA SER A 187 48.21 9.16 -17.66
C SER A 187 47.73 10.49 -17.07
N VAL A 188 47.11 10.46 -15.88
CA VAL A 188 46.87 11.69 -15.09
C VAL A 188 47.94 11.81 -14.00
N ASN A 189 48.40 13.03 -13.73
CA ASN A 189 49.32 13.33 -12.63
C ASN A 189 48.61 13.03 -11.30
N ALA A 190 48.73 11.80 -10.80
CA ALA A 190 47.91 11.21 -9.74
C ALA A 190 47.99 11.93 -8.38
N THR A 191 48.92 12.87 -8.22
CA THR A 191 49.13 13.63 -6.98
C THR A 191 48.07 14.69 -6.70
N GLU A 192 47.32 15.17 -7.70
CA GLU A 192 46.24 16.16 -7.49
C GLU A 192 44.88 15.53 -7.13
N MET A 193 44.77 14.20 -7.17
CA MET A 193 43.48 13.48 -7.09
C MET A 193 43.22 12.78 -5.75
N TYR A 194 44.15 12.84 -4.80
CA TYR A 194 44.06 12.14 -3.52
C TYR A 194 43.06 12.77 -2.51
N GLY A 195 42.13 13.60 -2.97
CA GLY A 195 41.15 14.29 -2.13
C GLY A 195 39.71 14.32 -2.67
N ASP A 196 39.50 13.97 -3.94
CA ASP A 196 38.18 14.00 -4.58
C ASP A 196 37.64 12.57 -4.79
N ILE A 197 36.32 12.38 -4.61
CA ILE A 197 35.64 11.10 -4.88
C ILE A 197 35.70 10.82 -6.38
N LEU A 198 36.33 9.71 -6.77
CA LEU A 198 36.50 9.37 -8.18
C LEU A 198 35.19 8.78 -8.73
N PRO A 199 34.71 9.22 -9.90
CA PRO A 199 33.54 8.60 -10.49
C PRO A 199 33.88 7.17 -10.93
N VAL A 200 32.96 6.23 -10.68
CA VAL A 200 33.10 4.86 -11.17
C VAL A 200 33.00 4.85 -12.71
N PRO A 201 33.91 4.16 -13.41
CA PRO A 201 33.87 4.07 -14.86
C PRO A 201 32.54 3.50 -15.39
N ARG A 202 31.99 4.13 -16.43
CA ARG A 202 30.65 3.84 -16.95
C ARG A 202 30.51 2.42 -17.49
N GLU A 203 31.59 1.83 -17.98
CA GLU A 203 31.63 0.46 -18.49
C GLU A 203 31.29 -0.58 -17.42
N ILE A 204 31.72 -0.39 -16.16
CA ILE A 204 31.40 -1.28 -15.05
C ILE A 204 29.91 -1.20 -14.73
N ILE A 205 29.38 0.03 -14.71
CA ILE A 205 27.97 0.31 -14.41
C ILE A 205 27.07 -0.32 -15.50
N TYR A 206 27.34 -0.06 -16.77
CA TYR A 206 26.54 -0.61 -17.88
C TYR A 206 26.66 -2.12 -17.99
N HIS A 207 27.82 -2.70 -17.67
CA HIS A 207 27.98 -4.16 -17.62
C HIS A 207 27.03 -4.79 -16.58
N LYS A 208 26.99 -4.25 -15.36
CA LYS A 208 26.08 -4.71 -14.30
C LYS A 208 24.61 -4.49 -14.64
N ILE A 209 24.25 -3.33 -15.22
CA ILE A 209 22.88 -3.04 -15.68
C ILE A 209 22.44 -4.04 -16.76
N ARG A 210 23.32 -4.34 -17.73
CA ARG A 210 23.03 -5.29 -18.82
C ARG A 210 22.81 -6.69 -18.29
N GLN A 211 23.66 -7.16 -17.37
CA GLN A 211 23.50 -8.47 -16.74
C GLN A 211 22.17 -8.54 -15.97
N LEU A 212 21.87 -7.54 -15.13
CA LEU A 212 20.65 -7.51 -14.34
C LEU A 212 19.39 -7.48 -15.21
N SER A 213 19.38 -6.62 -16.23
CA SER A 213 18.25 -6.46 -17.15
C SER A 213 18.03 -7.73 -17.99
N GLY A 214 19.10 -8.38 -18.44
CA GLY A 214 19.03 -9.67 -19.14
C GLY A 214 18.43 -10.78 -18.27
N SER A 215 18.87 -10.90 -17.01
CA SER A 215 18.29 -11.86 -16.06
C SER A 215 16.80 -11.60 -15.80
N MET A 216 16.39 -10.34 -15.68
CA MET A 216 14.98 -9.97 -15.50
C MET A 216 14.14 -10.28 -16.74
N MET A 217 14.70 -10.10 -17.95
CA MET A 217 14.01 -10.43 -19.20
C MET A 217 13.77 -11.95 -19.32
N LEU A 218 14.78 -12.77 -18.98
CA LEU A 218 14.63 -14.22 -18.92
C LEU A 218 13.59 -14.64 -17.88
N THR A 219 13.61 -14.01 -16.70
CA THR A 219 12.64 -14.24 -15.63
C THR A 219 11.22 -13.90 -16.06
N GLY A 220 11.02 -12.77 -16.76
CA GLY A 220 9.72 -12.38 -17.32
C GLY A 220 9.22 -13.36 -18.37
N GLY A 221 10.10 -13.81 -19.28
CA GLY A 221 9.78 -14.83 -20.28
C GLY A 221 9.37 -16.17 -19.64
N LEU A 222 10.08 -16.60 -18.61
CA LEU A 222 9.74 -17.80 -17.85
C LEU A 222 8.38 -17.68 -17.16
N HIS A 223 8.08 -16.54 -16.53
CA HIS A 223 6.76 -16.30 -15.94
C HIS A 223 5.64 -16.33 -16.98
N ALA A 224 5.87 -15.76 -18.16
CA ALA A 224 4.92 -15.82 -19.27
C ALA A 224 4.67 -17.26 -19.74
N LEU A 225 5.72 -18.08 -19.86
CA LEU A 225 5.62 -19.50 -20.23
C LEU A 225 4.83 -20.28 -19.17
N ILE A 226 5.16 -20.10 -17.89
CA ILE A 226 4.46 -20.74 -16.76
C ILE A 226 2.98 -20.35 -16.74
N GLY A 227 2.67 -19.10 -17.05
CA GLY A 227 1.29 -18.62 -17.22
C GLY A 227 0.57 -19.26 -18.39
N LEU A 228 1.22 -19.37 -19.56
CA LEU A 228 0.65 -19.95 -20.78
C LEU A 228 0.38 -21.45 -20.63
N VAL A 229 1.27 -22.19 -19.96
CA VAL A 229 1.10 -23.62 -19.67
C VAL A 229 -0.05 -23.87 -18.68
N GLY A 230 -0.55 -22.84 -17.99
CA GLY A 230 -1.60 -22.98 -16.98
C GLY A 230 -1.10 -23.62 -15.68
N LEU A 231 0.22 -23.74 -15.51
CA LEU A 231 0.84 -24.35 -14.33
C LEU A 231 0.48 -23.60 -13.05
N VAL A 232 0.33 -22.28 -13.12
CA VAL A 232 -0.13 -21.46 -11.99
C VAL A 232 -1.51 -21.90 -11.50
N GLY A 233 -2.44 -22.17 -12.43
CA GLY A 233 -3.79 -22.64 -12.08
C GLY A 233 -3.78 -24.01 -11.41
N PHE A 234 -2.92 -24.91 -11.87
CA PHE A 234 -2.70 -26.20 -11.23
C PHE A 234 -2.10 -26.05 -9.82
N LEU A 235 -1.08 -25.21 -9.67
CA LEU A 235 -0.38 -25.01 -8.40
C LEU A 235 -1.26 -24.34 -7.34
N LEU A 236 -2.13 -23.39 -7.75
CA LEU A 236 -3.11 -22.74 -6.87
C LEU A 236 -4.11 -23.73 -6.25
N ARG A 237 -4.27 -24.95 -6.78
CA ARG A 237 -5.06 -26.02 -6.14
C ARG A 237 -4.40 -26.57 -4.87
N PHE A 238 -3.08 -26.51 -4.77
CA PHE A 238 -2.31 -27.04 -3.64
C PHE A 238 -1.89 -25.95 -2.65
N ILE A 239 -1.88 -24.70 -3.10
CA ILE A 239 -1.53 -23.55 -2.26
C ILE A 239 -2.79 -23.08 -1.51
N GLY A 240 -2.87 -23.42 -0.23
CA GLY A 240 -3.92 -22.91 0.66
C GLY A 240 -3.68 -21.46 1.13
N PRO A 241 -4.70 -20.78 1.65
CA PRO A 241 -4.57 -19.42 2.19
C PRO A 241 -3.58 -19.34 3.36
N ILE A 242 -3.43 -20.40 4.15
CA ILE A 242 -2.51 -20.46 5.30
C ILE A 242 -1.05 -20.32 4.83
N THR A 243 -0.67 -20.98 3.73
CA THR A 243 0.70 -20.91 3.21
C THR A 243 0.99 -19.55 2.57
N ILE A 244 0.01 -18.99 1.85
CA ILE A 244 0.12 -17.65 1.25
C ILE A 244 0.29 -16.58 2.33
N VAL A 245 -0.56 -16.58 3.35
CA VAL A 245 -0.48 -15.62 4.46
C VAL A 245 0.87 -15.73 5.15
N THR A 246 1.33 -16.95 5.43
CA THR A 246 2.63 -17.19 6.09
C THR A 246 3.80 -16.72 5.23
N ALA A 247 3.76 -16.93 3.92
CA ALA A 247 4.80 -16.45 3.01
C ALA A 247 4.83 -14.91 2.95
N ILE A 248 3.67 -14.26 2.85
CA ILE A 248 3.57 -12.80 2.81
C ILE A 248 4.03 -12.19 4.15
N THR A 249 3.66 -12.78 5.28
CA THR A 249 4.12 -12.29 6.59
C THR A 249 5.62 -12.46 6.78
N LEU A 250 6.22 -13.55 6.29
CA LEU A 250 7.67 -13.75 6.34
C LEU A 250 8.42 -12.71 5.49
N VAL A 251 7.95 -12.42 4.27
CA VAL A 251 8.51 -11.36 3.43
C VAL A 251 8.36 -9.99 4.10
N GLY A 252 7.20 -9.71 4.69
CA GLY A 252 6.95 -8.48 5.43
C GLY A 252 7.87 -8.32 6.65
N LEU A 253 8.10 -9.40 7.40
CA LEU A 253 9.06 -9.43 8.50
C LEU A 253 10.49 -9.19 7.99
N TYR A 254 10.92 -9.79 6.89
CA TYR A 254 12.28 -9.55 6.40
C TYR A 254 12.54 -8.06 6.11
N ILE A 255 11.52 -7.33 5.67
CA ILE A 255 11.59 -5.89 5.36
C ILE A 255 11.44 -5.02 6.63
N TYR A 256 11.06 -5.57 7.79
CA TYR A 256 10.75 -4.78 9.00
C TYR A 256 11.93 -3.89 9.43
N LYS A 257 13.18 -4.37 9.32
CA LYS A 257 14.36 -3.61 9.76
C LYS A 257 14.53 -2.29 9.01
N VAL A 258 14.06 -2.23 7.77
CA VAL A 258 14.10 -1.02 6.93
C VAL A 258 12.96 -0.06 7.27
N VAL A 259 11.84 -0.56 7.80
CA VAL A 259 10.60 0.22 8.00
C VAL A 259 10.46 0.76 9.43
N VAL A 260 10.95 0.03 10.44
CA VAL A 260 10.68 0.36 11.85
C VAL A 260 11.47 1.58 12.33
N ASN A 261 12.65 1.85 11.78
CA ASN A 261 13.49 2.96 12.21
C ASN A 261 12.91 4.37 11.89
N THR A 262 11.90 4.46 11.03
CA THR A 262 11.34 5.74 10.55
C THR A 262 9.85 5.95 10.86
N ALA A 263 9.14 4.95 11.38
CA ALA A 263 7.67 4.93 11.30
C ALA A 263 6.91 5.04 12.63
N GLY A 264 7.59 4.98 13.79
CA GLY A 264 6.92 4.87 15.10
C GLY A 264 5.88 5.97 15.38
N SER A 265 6.21 7.22 15.09
CA SER A 265 5.30 8.37 15.29
C SER A 265 4.17 8.44 14.25
N GLY A 266 4.45 8.04 12.99
CA GLY A 266 3.48 8.08 11.89
C GLY A 266 2.35 7.07 12.02
N VAL A 267 2.62 5.89 12.58
CA VAL A 267 1.60 4.85 12.80
C VAL A 267 0.59 5.29 13.86
N ILE A 268 1.06 5.87 14.97
CA ILE A 268 0.20 6.37 16.05
C ILE A 268 -0.66 7.53 15.56
N LEU A 269 -0.07 8.46 14.80
CA LEU A 269 -0.79 9.57 14.18
C LEU A 269 -1.85 9.06 13.18
N SER A 270 -1.51 8.07 12.34
CA SER A 270 -2.45 7.44 11.39
C SER A 270 -3.63 6.76 12.09
N MET A 271 -3.37 6.04 13.19
CA MET A 271 -4.43 5.43 14.01
C MET A 271 -5.32 6.47 14.70
N TYR A 272 -4.75 7.59 15.14
CA TYR A 272 -5.50 8.67 15.77
C TYR A 272 -6.40 9.44 14.78
N LEU A 273 -5.89 9.75 13.57
CA LEU A 273 -6.70 10.43 12.55
C LEU A 273 -7.85 9.55 12.04
N SER A 274 -7.65 8.23 11.93
CA SER A 274 -8.62 7.27 11.38
C SER A 274 -10.04 7.37 11.97
N LYS A 275 -10.19 7.80 13.23
CA LYS A 275 -11.49 7.91 13.91
C LYS A 275 -12.22 9.24 13.71
N ARG A 276 -11.63 10.28 13.08
CA ARG A 276 -12.20 11.64 13.09
C ARG A 276 -12.59 12.16 11.70
N SER A 277 -13.88 12.38 11.42
CA SER A 277 -14.31 13.06 10.20
C SER A 277 -13.96 14.54 10.25
N THR A 278 -13.38 15.08 9.17
CA THR A 278 -12.98 16.50 9.07
C THR A 278 -14.11 17.32 8.42
N PRO A 279 -14.47 18.49 8.98
CA PRO A 279 -15.44 19.39 8.37
C PRO A 279 -14.83 20.05 7.14
N ILE A 280 -15.50 19.94 5.99
CA ILE A 280 -15.06 20.60 4.75
C ILE A 280 -15.95 21.81 4.50
N PRO A 281 -15.39 23.02 4.42
CA PRO A 281 -16.12 24.15 3.88
C PRO A 281 -16.32 23.92 2.37
N ALA A 282 -17.54 23.59 1.95
CA ALA A 282 -17.92 23.49 0.56
C ALA A 282 -18.68 24.76 0.16
N TRP A 283 -18.26 25.41 -0.92
CA TRP A 283 -18.96 26.57 -1.45
C TRP A 283 -19.76 26.15 -2.69
N SER A 284 -21.07 26.36 -2.67
CA SER A 284 -21.94 26.14 -3.82
C SER A 284 -22.64 27.43 -4.20
N ARG A 285 -22.63 27.76 -5.49
CA ARG A 285 -23.25 28.98 -6.06
C ARG A 285 -24.75 29.12 -5.74
N HIS A 286 -25.42 28.02 -5.39
CA HIS A 286 -26.84 27.98 -5.05
C HIS A 286 -27.16 27.91 -3.55
N ARG A 287 -26.20 27.49 -2.72
CA ARG A 287 -26.40 27.24 -1.27
C ARG A 287 -25.45 28.02 -0.36
N GLY A 288 -24.55 28.83 -0.92
CA GLY A 288 -23.53 29.54 -0.16
C GLY A 288 -22.49 28.58 0.44
N PHE A 289 -21.87 29.03 1.54
CA PHE A 289 -20.86 28.29 2.30
C PHE A 289 -21.55 27.26 3.19
N HIS A 290 -21.39 25.98 2.91
CA HIS A 290 -21.97 24.89 3.67
C HIS A 290 -20.88 23.90 4.10
N ILE A 291 -20.88 23.52 5.37
CA ILE A 291 -19.89 22.59 5.91
C ILE A 291 -20.40 21.17 5.68
N LYS A 292 -19.72 20.42 4.80
CA LYS A 292 -20.00 18.99 4.56
C LYS A 292 -19.03 18.15 5.38
N TRP A 293 -19.58 17.24 6.17
CA TRP A 293 -18.80 16.24 6.90
C TRP A 293 -18.46 15.08 5.95
N PHE A 294 -17.19 14.99 5.53
CA PHE A 294 -16.70 13.96 4.64
C PHE A 294 -15.31 13.51 5.11
N PRO A 295 -14.98 12.20 5.09
CA PRO A 295 -13.72 11.68 5.60
C PRO A 295 -12.55 11.97 4.63
N LEU A 296 -12.25 13.25 4.39
CA LEU A 296 -11.14 13.71 3.52
C LEU A 296 -9.82 13.06 3.91
N HIS A 297 -9.52 13.02 5.21
CA HIS A 297 -8.25 12.48 5.70
C HIS A 297 -8.09 10.99 5.38
N GLN A 298 -9.17 10.19 5.33
CA GLN A 298 -9.06 8.75 5.02
C GLN A 298 -8.79 8.53 3.54
N VAL A 299 -9.38 9.39 2.70
CA VAL A 299 -9.32 9.25 1.26
C VAL A 299 -8.02 9.86 0.73
N PHE A 300 -7.57 11.01 1.25
CA PHE A 300 -6.46 11.79 0.73
C PHE A 300 -5.28 11.92 1.72
N ALA A 301 -5.17 11.01 2.68
CA ALA A 301 -4.12 11.01 3.72
C ALA A 301 -2.72 11.28 3.15
N ILE A 302 -2.40 10.62 2.05
CA ILE A 302 -1.07 10.60 1.46
C ILE A 302 -0.74 11.93 0.78
N LEU A 303 -1.70 12.52 0.04
CA LEU A 303 -1.51 13.84 -0.56
C LEU A 303 -1.31 14.91 0.51
N ILE A 304 -2.13 14.86 1.58
CA ILE A 304 -2.01 15.79 2.70
C ILE A 304 -0.65 15.62 3.38
N ALA A 305 -0.19 14.37 3.60
CA ALA A 305 1.11 14.09 4.19
C ALA A 305 2.27 14.61 3.34
N ILE A 306 2.22 14.42 2.01
CA ILE A 306 3.25 14.92 1.09
C ILE A 306 3.30 16.45 1.11
N ILE A 307 2.13 17.11 1.02
CA ILE A 307 2.06 18.57 1.02
C ILE A 307 2.58 19.13 2.34
N ILE A 308 2.08 18.64 3.47
CA ILE A 308 2.51 19.11 4.80
C ILE A 308 4.00 18.84 5.02
N GLY A 309 4.48 17.64 4.67
CA GLY A 309 5.88 17.27 4.81
C GLY A 309 6.81 18.15 3.97
N TRP A 310 6.44 18.35 2.70
CA TRP A 310 7.20 19.23 1.80
C TRP A 310 7.16 20.69 2.25
N THR A 311 6.01 21.22 2.68
CA THR A 311 5.89 22.59 3.19
C THR A 311 6.72 22.77 4.47
N CYS A 312 6.68 21.81 5.39
CA CYS A 312 7.49 21.86 6.61
C CYS A 312 8.99 21.88 6.27
N SER A 313 9.43 21.00 5.37
CA SER A 313 10.81 20.98 4.87
C SER A 313 11.19 22.30 4.18
N ALA A 314 10.32 22.88 3.34
CA ALA A 314 10.57 24.16 2.67
C ALA A 314 10.71 25.32 3.67
N VAL A 315 9.85 25.37 4.70
CA VAL A 315 9.91 26.39 5.76
C VAL A 315 11.19 26.25 6.58
N LEU A 316 11.56 25.03 6.99
CA LEU A 316 12.80 24.78 7.73
C LEU A 316 14.05 25.08 6.91
N THR A 317 13.99 24.83 5.58
CA THR A 317 15.06 25.20 4.65
C THR A 317 15.19 26.73 4.55
N HIS A 318 14.07 27.46 4.50
CA HIS A 318 14.08 28.92 4.43
C HIS A 318 14.61 29.59 5.70
N PHE A 319 14.39 28.99 6.86
CA PHE A 319 14.91 29.48 8.15
C PHE A 319 16.34 29.00 8.47
N ASP A 320 17.01 28.31 7.53
CA ASP A 320 18.37 27.73 7.69
C ASP A 320 18.54 26.88 8.97
N VAL A 321 17.46 26.24 9.42
CA VAL A 321 17.49 25.33 10.57
C VAL A 321 18.19 24.01 10.22
N LEU A 322 18.18 23.66 8.92
CA LEU A 322 18.81 22.45 8.41
C LEU A 322 20.25 22.74 8.00
N SER A 323 21.20 21.97 8.54
CA SER A 323 22.62 22.10 8.20
C SER A 323 22.87 22.02 6.69
N ALA A 324 23.74 22.89 6.19
CA ALA A 324 24.20 22.91 4.80
C ALA A 324 25.33 21.89 4.53
N ASP A 325 25.79 21.18 5.57
CA ASP A 325 26.87 20.20 5.45
C ASP A 325 26.42 18.91 4.75
N ARG A 326 27.11 18.53 3.67
CA ARG A 326 26.75 17.43 2.77
C ARG A 326 26.76 16.05 3.45
N ASP A 327 27.53 15.91 4.53
CA ASP A 327 27.63 14.66 5.30
C ASP A 327 26.57 14.54 6.40
N SER A 328 25.85 15.63 6.69
CA SER A 328 24.79 15.61 7.67
C SER A 328 23.49 15.03 7.10
N VAL A 329 22.79 14.20 7.88
CA VAL A 329 21.48 13.65 7.49
C VAL A 329 20.45 14.76 7.22
N GLN A 330 20.62 15.92 7.85
CA GLN A 330 19.76 17.09 7.72
C GLN A 330 19.83 17.73 6.33
N PHE A 331 20.96 17.62 5.64
CA PHE A 331 21.14 18.12 4.28
C PHE A 331 20.16 17.49 3.31
N TYR A 332 19.95 16.17 3.42
CA TYR A 332 19.00 15.43 2.57
C TYR A 332 17.53 15.81 2.81
N ALA A 333 17.22 16.48 3.93
CA ALA A 333 15.88 16.95 4.25
C ALA A 333 15.57 18.35 3.70
N ARG A 334 16.55 19.06 3.11
CA ARG A 334 16.36 20.40 2.53
C ARG A 334 15.74 20.32 1.13
N THR A 335 14.89 21.29 0.79
CA THR A 335 14.21 21.33 -0.52
C THR A 335 15.10 21.80 -1.68
N ASP A 336 16.22 22.46 -1.41
CA ASP A 336 17.09 23.10 -2.39
C ASP A 336 18.15 22.16 -2.99
N THR A 337 18.55 21.11 -2.29
CA THR A 337 19.68 20.23 -2.66
C THR A 337 19.59 19.58 -4.05
N GLN A 338 18.39 19.18 -4.46
CA GLN A 338 18.15 18.44 -5.71
C GLN A 338 17.64 19.32 -6.87
N THR A 339 17.61 20.65 -6.71
CA THR A 339 17.13 21.55 -7.78
C THR A 339 17.99 21.46 -9.05
N HIS A 340 19.30 21.28 -8.90
CA HIS A 340 20.22 21.13 -10.03
C HIS A 340 19.90 19.92 -10.93
N VAL A 341 19.30 18.88 -10.37
CA VAL A 341 18.88 17.69 -11.11
C VAL A 341 17.71 18.04 -12.03
N ILE A 342 16.75 18.81 -11.53
CA ILE A 342 15.56 19.20 -12.31
C ILE A 342 15.95 20.11 -13.47
N THR A 343 16.90 21.02 -13.28
CA THR A 343 17.35 21.94 -14.33
C THR A 343 18.21 21.27 -15.40
N ASN A 344 19.02 20.28 -15.01
CA ASN A 344 20.00 19.66 -15.92
C ASN A 344 19.48 18.39 -16.62
N THR A 345 18.33 17.85 -16.19
CA THR A 345 17.78 16.61 -16.77
C THR A 345 17.01 16.92 -18.06
N PRO A 346 17.27 16.19 -19.17
CA PRO A 346 16.49 16.34 -20.39
C PRO A 346 15.04 15.90 -20.16
N TRP A 347 14.08 16.68 -20.67
CA TRP A 347 12.65 16.40 -20.52
C TRP A 347 12.22 15.09 -21.20
N PHE A 348 12.92 14.71 -22.28
CA PHE A 348 12.71 13.46 -22.99
C PHE A 348 14.03 12.72 -23.11
N SER A 349 14.09 11.51 -22.59
CA SER A 349 15.22 10.59 -22.75
C SER A 349 14.69 9.31 -23.37
N PHE A 350 15.08 9.04 -24.62
CA PHE A 350 14.83 7.75 -25.25
C PHE A 350 15.94 6.78 -24.82
N PRO A 351 15.62 5.70 -24.08
CA PRO A 351 16.62 4.68 -23.78
C PRO A 351 17.03 4.00 -25.09
N TYR A 352 18.29 4.15 -25.48
CA TYR A 352 18.87 3.35 -26.56
C TYR A 352 19.21 1.95 -26.02
N PRO A 353 18.88 0.88 -26.76
CA PRO A 353 19.07 -0.51 -26.35
C PRO A 353 20.54 -0.93 -26.22
#